data_AF-A0A9D7A5B2-F1
#
_entry.id   AF-A0A9D7A5B2-F1
#
_cell.length_a   1.000
_cell.length_b   1.000
_cell.length_c   1.000
_cell.angle_alpha   90.00
_cell.angle_beta   90.00
_cell.angle_gamma   90.00
#
_symmetry.space_group_name_H-M   'P 1'
#
loop_
_entity.id
_entity.type
_entity.pdbx_description
1 polymer ?
#
loop_
_entity_poly.entity_id
_entity_poly.type
_entity_poly.pdbx_seq_one_letter_code
_entity_poly.pdbx_strand_id
1 'polypeptide(L)'
;MARPDTRAWKRAVAAAERGHADGNMLEAARASALLLLARSVAMGHSRLAVLRLLVAARVEADIPTGHWSYCLDHANSSPDPQLRAAYLEAERLRRA
;
A
#
# COMPACT_ATOMS: atom_id res chain seq x y z
N MET A 1 -14.21 20.45 -3.59
CA MET A 1 -13.49 19.17 -3.74
C MET A 1 -14.18 18.12 -2.89
N ALA A 2 -14.72 17.06 -3.48
CA ALA A 2 -15.30 15.95 -2.73
C ALA A 2 -14.24 15.38 -1.78
N ARG A 3 -14.57 15.20 -0.50
CA ARG A 3 -13.65 14.59 0.47
C ARG A 3 -13.28 13.21 -0.07
N PRO A 4 -12.00 12.91 -0.31
CA PRO A 4 -11.63 11.59 -0.78
C PRO A 4 -12.08 10.58 0.26
N ASP A 5 -12.97 9.67 -0.13
CA ASP A 5 -13.63 8.76 0.79
C ASP A 5 -12.65 7.64 1.16
N THR A 6 -11.73 7.97 2.06
CA THR A 6 -10.71 7.07 2.58
C THR A 6 -11.33 5.80 3.19
N ARG A 7 -12.61 5.80 3.56
CA ARG A 7 -13.35 4.58 3.94
C ARG A 7 -13.71 3.72 2.73
N ALA A 8 -14.07 4.31 1.60
CA ALA A 8 -14.32 3.56 0.36
C ALA A 8 -13.04 2.85 -0.12
N TRP A 9 -11.91 3.54 -0.11
CA TRP A 9 -10.61 2.96 -0.49
C TRP A 9 -10.19 1.81 0.42
N LYS A 10 -10.34 1.97 1.75
CA LYS A 10 -10.06 0.89 2.71
C LYS A 10 -10.98 -0.32 2.51
N ARG A 11 -12.26 -0.10 2.18
CA ARG A 11 -13.22 -1.18 1.92
C ARG A 11 -12.89 -1.96 0.65
N ALA A 12 -12.53 -1.28 -0.44
CA ALA A 12 -12.15 -1.92 -1.70
C ALA A 12 -10.93 -2.84 -1.51
N VAL A 13 -9.92 -2.34 -0.82
CA VAL A 13 -8.71 -3.11 -0.47
C VAL A 13 -9.03 -4.32 0.41
N ALA A 14 -9.83 -4.14 1.46
CA ALA A 14 -10.22 -5.25 2.33
C ALA A 14 -11.12 -6.29 1.64
N ALA A 15 -11.82 -5.92 0.57
CA ALA A 15 -12.57 -6.87 -0.25
C ALA A 15 -11.63 -7.70 -1.14
N ALA A 16 -10.62 -7.06 -1.74
CA ALA A 16 -9.60 -7.74 -2.53
C ALA A 16 -8.74 -8.71 -1.69
N GLU A 17 -8.30 -8.31 -0.49
CA GLU A 17 -7.52 -9.19 0.40
C GLU A 17 -8.30 -10.42 0.89
N ARG A 18 -9.65 -10.39 0.85
CA ARG A 18 -10.51 -11.53 1.22
C ARG A 18 -10.83 -12.48 0.07
N GLY A 19 -10.18 -12.31 -1.09
CA GLY A 19 -10.32 -13.22 -2.23
C GLY A 19 -11.70 -13.21 -2.90
N HIS A 20 -12.53 -12.19 -2.65
CA HIS A 20 -13.89 -12.05 -3.19
C HIS A 20 -13.98 -10.99 -4.30
N ALA A 21 -12.84 -10.58 -4.88
CA ALA A 21 -12.82 -9.51 -5.86
C ALA A 21 -12.96 -10.05 -7.29
N ASP A 22 -14.07 -9.69 -7.94
CA ASP A 22 -14.16 -9.71 -9.41
C ASP A 22 -13.12 -8.76 -10.01
N GLY A 23 -12.76 -8.94 -11.30
CA GLY A 23 -11.71 -8.15 -11.95
C GLY A 23 -11.87 -6.62 -11.82
N ASN A 24 -13.11 -6.12 -11.85
CA ASN A 24 -13.40 -4.70 -11.67
C ASN A 24 -13.19 -4.21 -10.21
N MET A 25 -13.42 -5.07 -9.21
CA MET A 25 -13.09 -4.75 -7.82
C MET A 25 -11.57 -4.76 -7.58
N LEU A 26 -10.83 -5.61 -8.31
CA LEU A 26 -9.38 -5.68 -8.20
C LEU A 26 -8.72 -4.39 -8.73
N GLU A 27 -9.17 -3.87 -9.87
CA GLU A 27 -8.70 -2.56 -10.37
C GLU A 27 -9.02 -1.41 -9.42
N ALA A 28 -10.25 -1.37 -8.89
CA ALA A 28 -10.64 -0.39 -7.89
C ALA A 28 -9.79 -0.49 -6.61
N ALA A 29 -9.44 -1.72 -6.19
CA ALA A 29 -8.57 -1.96 -5.05
C ALA A 29 -7.12 -1.49 -5.32
N ARG A 30 -6.57 -1.77 -6.51
CA ARG A 30 -5.25 -1.29 -6.95
C ARG A 30 -5.15 0.23 -6.91
N ALA A 31 -6.10 0.91 -7.57
CA ALA A 31 -6.17 2.37 -7.58
C ALA A 31 -6.33 2.95 -6.16
N SER A 32 -7.19 2.33 -5.34
CA SER A 32 -7.40 2.72 -3.95
C SER A 32 -6.15 2.57 -3.08
N ALA A 33 -5.42 1.46 -3.23
CA ALA A 33 -4.19 1.20 -2.50
C ALA A 33 -3.10 2.21 -2.85
N LEU A 34 -2.96 2.55 -4.14
CA LEU A 34 -2.01 3.55 -4.60
C LEU A 34 -2.36 4.95 -4.06
N LEU A 35 -3.63 5.37 -4.12
CA LEU A 35 -4.08 6.65 -3.57
C LEU A 35 -3.85 6.75 -2.06
N LEU A 36 -4.07 5.66 -1.32
CA LEU A 36 -3.78 5.59 0.10
C LEU A 36 -2.28 5.69 0.37
N LEU A 37 -1.44 5.01 -0.41
CA LEU A 37 0.02 5.07 -0.28
C LEU A 37 0.52 6.49 -0.55
N ALA A 38 0.17 7.07 -1.69
CA ALA A 38 0.56 8.43 -2.07
C ALA A 38 0.14 9.45 -1.01
N ARG A 39 -1.09 9.34 -0.47
CA ARG A 39 -1.55 10.20 0.62
C ARG A 39 -0.73 10.01 1.90
N SER A 40 -0.35 8.78 2.24
CA SER A 40 0.48 8.51 3.41
C SER A 40 1.86 9.13 3.28
N VAL A 41 2.48 9.02 2.11
CA VAL A 41 3.78 9.64 1.80
C VAL A 41 3.67 11.17 1.86
N ALA A 42 2.64 11.75 1.25
CA ALA A 42 2.41 13.20 1.27
C ALA A 42 2.15 13.75 2.68
N MET A 43 1.59 12.94 3.58
CA MET A 43 1.37 13.29 4.99
C MET A 43 2.56 13.00 5.90
N GLY A 44 3.65 12.40 5.38
CA GLY A 44 4.81 12.01 6.19
C GLY A 44 4.53 10.87 7.17
N HIS A 45 3.46 10.11 6.99
CA HIS A 45 3.11 8.98 7.85
C HIS A 45 3.92 7.74 7.48
N SER A 46 5.21 7.75 7.80
CA SER A 46 6.21 6.74 7.43
C SER A 46 5.81 5.31 7.80
N ARG A 47 5.39 5.05 9.04
CA ARG A 47 4.92 3.70 9.46
C ARG A 47 3.73 3.23 8.62
N LEU A 48 2.74 4.11 8.42
CA LEU A 48 1.53 3.78 7.67
C LEU A 48 1.79 3.66 6.17
N ALA A 49 2.77 4.38 5.64
CA ALA A 49 3.20 4.29 4.26
C ALA A 49 3.75 2.90 3.95
N VAL A 50 4.63 2.36 4.80
CA VAL A 50 5.18 1.00 4.62
C VAL A 50 4.09 -0.07 4.70
N LEU A 51 3.14 0.04 5.65
CA LEU A 51 2.00 -0.88 5.72
C LEU A 51 1.11 -0.81 4.47
N ARG A 52 0.89 0.40 3.93
CA ARG A 52 0.11 0.59 2.70
C ARG A 52 0.86 0.12 1.45
N LEU A 53 2.19 0.17 1.46
CA LEU A 53 3.03 -0.41 0.40
C LEU A 53 2.82 -1.92 0.32
N LEU A 54 2.87 -2.63 1.46
CA LEU A 54 2.60 -4.07 1.51
C LEU A 54 1.23 -4.40 0.92
N VAL A 55 0.22 -3.63 1.31
CA VAL A 55 -1.14 -3.82 0.81
C VAL A 55 -1.25 -3.54 -0.68
N ALA A 56 -0.60 -2.48 -1.17
CA ALA A 56 -0.53 -2.16 -2.59
C ALA A 56 0.18 -3.27 -3.38
N ALA A 57 1.24 -3.87 -2.83
CA ALA A 57 1.94 -4.99 -3.43
C ALA A 57 1.07 -6.27 -3.47
N ARG A 58 0.29 -6.54 -2.41
CA ARG A 58 -0.64 -7.68 -2.36
C ARG A 58 -1.74 -7.64 -3.41
N VAL A 59 -2.20 -6.43 -3.75
CA VAL A 59 -3.19 -6.24 -4.82
C VAL A 59 -2.55 -6.03 -6.20
N GLU A 60 -1.23 -6.16 -6.31
CA GLU A 60 -0.46 -5.94 -7.54
C GLU A 60 -0.71 -4.54 -8.15
N ALA A 61 -0.78 -3.51 -7.30
CA ALA A 61 -0.87 -2.14 -7.78
C ALA A 61 0.45 -1.71 -8.43
N ASP A 62 0.36 -0.89 -9.48
CA ASP A 62 1.53 -0.25 -10.09
C ASP A 62 2.07 0.85 -9.16
N ILE A 63 3.09 0.51 -8.38
CA ILE A 63 3.68 1.39 -7.37
C ILE A 63 4.93 2.06 -7.95
N PRO A 64 4.94 3.40 -8.08
CA PRO A 64 6.10 4.16 -8.54
C PRO A 64 7.36 3.88 -7.70
N THR A 65 8.52 3.82 -8.36
CA THR A 65 9.82 3.56 -7.72
C THR A 65 10.12 4.51 -6.56
N GLY A 66 9.69 5.78 -6.66
CA GLY A 66 9.86 6.76 -5.59
C GLY A 66 9.16 6.39 -4.27
N HIS A 67 8.00 5.71 -4.32
CA HIS A 67 7.33 5.22 -3.12
C HIS A 67 8.05 4.01 -2.50
N TRP A 68 8.69 3.17 -3.32
CA TRP A 68 9.55 2.08 -2.84
C TRP A 68 10.76 2.63 -2.08
N SER A 69 11.48 3.58 -2.66
CA SER A 69 12.63 4.22 -2.01
C SER A 69 12.25 4.90 -0.69
N TYR A 70 11.17 5.68 -0.68
CA TYR A 70 10.67 6.32 0.55
C TYR A 70 10.36 5.30 1.66
N CYS A 71 9.70 4.20 1.30
CA CYS A 71 9.37 3.16 2.27
C CYS A 71 10.59 2.36 2.72
N LEU A 72 11.58 2.14 1.85
CA LEU A 72 12.83 1.47 2.17
C LEU A 72 13.62 2.26 3.22
N ASP A 73 13.77 3.57 3.01
CA ASP A 73 14.50 4.46 3.91
C ASP A 73 13.88 4.45 5.31
N HIS A 74 12.55 4.51 5.38
CA HIS A 74 11.82 4.42 6.64
C HIS A 74 11.82 3.03 7.27
N ALA A 75 11.78 1.96 6.48
CA ALA A 75 11.89 0.60 6.99
C ALA A 75 13.27 0.31 7.57
N ASN A 76 14.34 0.85 6.98
CA ASN A 76 15.70 0.73 7.48
C ASN A 76 15.98 1.61 8.71
N SER A 77 15.38 2.79 8.76
CA SER A 77 15.56 3.74 9.87
C SER A 77 14.67 3.43 11.08
N SER A 78 13.66 2.58 10.93
CA SER A 78 12.73 2.25 12.02
C SER A 78 13.30 1.14 12.91
N PRO A 79 13.25 1.29 14.24
CA PRO A 79 13.59 0.22 15.16
C PRO A 79 12.52 -0.88 15.22
N ASP A 80 11.39 -0.71 14.53
CA ASP A 80 10.30 -1.68 14.52
C ASP A 80 10.58 -2.83 13.53
N PRO A 81 10.88 -4.05 14.01
CA PRO A 81 11.18 -5.18 13.15
C PRO A 81 9.98 -5.59 12.28
N GLN A 82 8.75 -5.30 12.71
CA GLN A 82 7.54 -5.60 11.93
C GLN A 82 7.47 -4.72 10.68
N LEU A 83 7.98 -3.48 10.76
CA LEU A 83 7.97 -2.56 9.63
C LEU A 83 8.95 -3.01 8.54
N ARG A 84 10.14 -3.45 8.96
CA ARG A 84 11.12 -4.04 8.05
C ARG A 84 10.63 -5.34 7.44
N ALA A 85 10.00 -6.22 8.22
CA ALA A 85 9.39 -7.44 7.71
C ALA A 85 8.28 -7.14 6.68
N ALA A 86 7.42 -6.13 6.94
CA ALA A 86 6.38 -5.72 6.02
C ALA A 86 6.95 -5.20 4.68
N TYR A 87 8.05 -4.43 4.71
CA TYR A 87 8.73 -3.99 3.50
C TYR A 87 9.31 -5.16 2.69
N LEU A 88 10.01 -6.08 3.36
CA LEU A 88 10.61 -7.25 2.70
C LEU A 88 9.55 -8.14 2.05
N GLU A 89 8.41 -8.33 2.72
CA GLU A 89 7.29 -9.07 2.15
C GLU A 89 6.69 -8.35 0.93
N ALA A 90 6.56 -7.02 0.98
CA ALA A 90 6.13 -6.23 -0.16
C ALA A 90 7.09 -6.39 -1.35
N GLU A 91 8.40 -6.38 -1.10
CA GLU A 91 9.41 -6.59 -2.13
C GLU A 91 9.35 -8.00 -2.74
N ARG A 92 9.11 -9.02 -1.90
CA ARG A 92 8.92 -10.40 -2.37
C ARG A 92 7.72 -10.51 -3.32
N LEU A 93 6.60 -9.88 -2.97
CA LEU A 93 5.39 -9.86 -3.80
C LEU A 93 5.58 -9.12 -5.12
N ARG A 94 6.42 -8.07 -5.16
CA ARG A 94 6.76 -7.37 -6.41
C ARG A 94 7.54 -8.25 -7.40
N ARG A 95 8.27 -9.25 -6.91
CA ARG A 95 9.13 -10.14 -7.71
C ARG A 95 8.46 -11.48 -8.08
N ALA A 96 7.32 -11.79 -7.47
CA ALA A 96 6.53 -12.98 -7.73
C ALA A 96 5.66 -12.79 -8.97
#